data_AF-I2BEY4-F1
#
_entry.id   AF-I2BEY4-F1
#
_cell.length_a   1.000
_cell.length_b   1.000
_cell.length_c   1.000
_cell.angle_alpha   90.00
_cell.angle_beta   90.00
_cell.angle_gamma   90.00
#
_symmetry.space_group_name_H-M   'P 1'
#
loop_
_entity.id
_entity.type
_entity.pdbx_description
1 polymer ?
#
loop_
_entity_poly.entity_id
_entity_poly.type
_entity_poly.pdbx_seq_one_letter_code
_entity_poly.pdbx_strand_id
1 'polypeptide(L)' 'EELFSHGRMLFTCICKGVEFDALNAIDLLERAINDLVVEGLLEEEKLDSFNLPLYTPSLEV' A
#
# COMPACT_ATOMS: atom_id res chain seq x y z
N GLU A 1 -9.08 -18.72 -20.80
CA GLU A 1 -8.16 -18.00 -21.71
C GLU A 1 -8.98 -16.92 -22.41
N GLU A 2 -8.67 -15.65 -22.18
CA GLU A 2 -9.48 -14.51 -22.66
C GLU A 2 -8.82 -13.75 -23.83
N LEU A 3 -7.49 -13.89 -24.00
CA LEU A 3 -6.75 -13.25 -25.08
C LEU A 3 -6.69 -14.14 -26.32
N PHE A 4 -6.98 -13.54 -27.47
CA PHE A 4 -6.72 -14.15 -28.77
C PHE A 4 -5.21 -14.24 -29.07
N SER A 5 -4.85 -15.07 -30.04
CA SER A 5 -3.48 -15.20 -30.54
C SER A 5 -2.88 -13.83 -30.89
N HIS A 6 -1.71 -13.52 -30.31
CA HIS A 6 -0.99 -12.24 -30.40
C HIS A 6 -1.63 -11.03 -29.70
N GLY A 7 -2.66 -11.23 -28.88
CA GLY A 7 -3.15 -10.21 -27.95
C GLY A 7 -2.07 -9.77 -26.95
N ARG A 8 -2.11 -8.51 -26.54
CA ARG A 8 -1.18 -7.93 -25.55
C ARG A 8 -1.97 -7.26 -24.44
N MET A 9 -1.41 -7.28 -23.24
CA MET A 9 -1.91 -6.51 -22.09
C MET A 9 -0.84 -5.53 -21.63
N LEU A 10 -1.30 -4.40 -21.12
CA LEU A 10 -0.47 -3.42 -20.43
C LEU A 10 -1.11 -3.17 -19.08
N PHE A 11 -0.32 -3.29 -18.03
CA PHE A 11 -0.74 -2.97 -16.66
C PHE A 11 0.20 -1.93 -16.09
N THR A 12 -0.37 -0.95 -15.39
CA THR A 12 0.36 0.03 -14.59
C THR A 12 -0.16 -0.10 -13.16
N CYS A 13 0.73 -0.41 -12.24
CA CYS A 13 0.40 -0.69 -10.83
C CYS A 13 1.27 0.15 -9.91
N ILE A 14 0.80 0.36 -8.67
CA ILE A 14 1.63 0.92 -7.60
C ILE A 14 2.60 -0.17 -7.17
N CYS A 15 3.89 0.12 -7.20
CA CYS A 15 4.95 -0.82 -6.81
C CYS A 15 5.82 -0.19 -5.73
N LYS A 16 6.46 -1.04 -4.92
CA LYS A 16 7.42 -0.60 -3.91
C LYS A 16 8.59 0.10 -4.60
N GLY A 17 8.89 1.32 -4.17
CA GLY A 17 10.03 2.09 -4.66
C GLY A 17 11.37 1.42 -4.30
N VAL A 18 12.40 1.69 -5.10
CA VAL A 18 13.77 1.21 -4.85
C VAL A 18 14.50 2.09 -3.82
N GLU A 19 14.07 3.34 -3.66
CA GLU A 19 14.61 4.26 -2.66
C GLU A 19 13.96 3.99 -1.30
N PHE A 20 14.81 3.80 -0.28
CA PHE A 20 14.40 3.49 1.10
C PHE A 20 13.53 4.59 1.75
N ASP A 21 13.50 5.80 1.20
CA ASP A 21 12.84 6.98 1.78
C ASP A 21 11.67 7.52 0.94
N ALA A 22 11.31 6.82 -0.15
CA ALA A 22 10.16 7.20 -0.97
C ALA A 22 8.86 6.69 -0.31
N LEU A 23 8.37 7.45 0.67
CA LEU A 23 7.09 7.19 1.32
C LEU A 23 5.96 7.29 0.29
N ASN A 24 5.22 6.21 0.12
CA ASN A 24 3.99 6.22 -0.65
C ASN A 24 2.84 6.80 0.20
N ALA A 25 1.70 7.08 -0.44
CA ALA A 25 0.56 7.70 0.24
C ALA A 25 0.02 6.87 1.42
N ILE A 26 0.18 5.54 1.39
CA ILE A 26 -0.24 4.63 2.44
C ILE A 26 0.71 4.71 3.64
N ASP A 27 2.01 4.82 3.39
CA ASP A 27 2.99 5.01 4.47
C ASP A 27 2.73 6.32 5.23
N LEU A 28 2.34 7.39 4.53
CA LEU A 28 1.94 8.66 5.16
C LEU A 28 0.63 8.53 5.95
N LEU A 29 -0.33 7.79 5.41
CA LEU A 29 -1.60 7.53 6.09
C LEU A 29 -1.38 6.73 7.39
N GLU A 30 -0.55 5.69 7.34
CA GLU A 30 -0.19 4.89 8.51
C GLU A 30 0.39 5.76 9.62
N ARG A 31 1.31 6.68 9.30
CA ARG A 31 1.92 7.61 10.27
C ARG A 31 0.87 8.53 10.88
N ALA A 32 0.01 9.12 10.05
CA ALA A 32 -1.04 10.02 10.52
C ALA A 32 -2.02 9.30 11.47
N ILE A 33 -2.38 8.04 11.18
CA ILE A 33 -3.29 7.28 12.06
C ILE A 33 -2.58 6.89 13.37
N ASN A 34 -1.28 6.52 13.31
CA ASN A 34 -0.48 6.29 14.51
C ASN A 34 -0.42 7.53 15.41
N ASP A 35 -0.24 8.72 14.85
CA ASP A 35 -0.24 9.97 15.62
C ASP A 35 -1.59 10.17 16.35
N LEU A 36 -2.72 9.85 15.70
CA LEU A 36 -4.04 9.92 16.35
C LEU A 36 -4.19 8.95 17.52
N VAL A 37 -3.56 7.77 17.47
CA VAL A 37 -3.54 6.82 18.60
C VAL A 37 -2.70 7.39 19.74
N VAL A 38 -1.51 7.92 19.45
CA VAL A 38 -0.60 8.52 20.44
C VAL A 38 -1.24 9.74 21.12
N GLU A 39 -1.99 10.57 20.38
CA GLU A 39 -2.74 11.71 20.92
C GLU A 39 -3.98 11.29 21.73
N GLY A 40 -4.33 10.01 21.77
CA GLY A 40 -5.51 9.49 22.46
C GLY A 40 -6.83 9.83 21.75
N LEU A 41 -6.77 10.21 20.47
CA LEU A 41 -7.93 10.50 19.63
C LEU A 41 -8.51 9.24 18.98
N LEU A 42 -7.73 8.15 18.94
CA LEU A 42 -8.11 6.85 18.42
C LEU A 42 -7.67 5.73 19.37
N GLU A 43 -8.53 4.72 19.57
CA GLU A 43 -8.18 3.51 20.33
C GLU A 43 -7.21 2.65 19.52
N GLU A 44 -6.16 2.12 20.15
CA GLU A 44 -5.15 1.25 19.53
C GLU A 44 -5.80 0.00 18.87
N GLU A 45 -6.79 -0.60 19.52
CA GLU A 45 -7.54 -1.76 18.98
C GLU A 45 -8.22 -1.47 17.62
N LYS A 46 -8.60 -0.21 17.38
CA LYS A 46 -9.18 0.21 16.10
C LYS A 46 -8.14 0.27 14.99
N LEU A 47 -6.91 0.66 15.33
CA LEU A 47 -5.80 0.62 14.39
C LEU A 47 -5.39 -0.83 14.11
N ASP A 48 -5.25 -1.66 15.13
CA ASP A 48 -4.85 -3.07 15.00
C ASP A 48 -5.81 -3.91 14.15
N SER A 49 -7.11 -3.60 14.23
CA SER A 49 -8.14 -4.28 13.43
C SER A 49 -8.25 -3.74 12.01
N PHE A 50 -7.63 -2.59 11.69
CA PHE A 50 -7.72 -1.95 10.39
C PHE A 50 -6.61 -2.43 9.44
N ASN A 51 -6.97 -3.34 8.53
CA ASN A 51 -6.07 -3.85 7.51
C ASN A 51 -6.54 -3.45 6.11
N LEU A 52 -5.73 -2.70 5.37
CA LEU A 52 -6.04 -2.32 4.00
C LEU A 52 -5.86 -3.53 3.05
N PRO A 53 -6.85 -3.84 2.19
CA PRO A 53 -6.72 -4.89 1.18
C PRO A 53 -5.89 -4.40 -0.02
N LEU A 54 -4.68 -3.90 0.26
CA LEU A 54 -3.74 -3.36 -0.71
C LEU A 54 -2.37 -4.00 -0.50
N TYR A 55 -1.79 -4.50 -1.59
CA TYR A 55 -0.43 -4.99 -1.61
C TYR A 55 0.39 -4.16 -2.58
N THR A 56 1.59 -3.78 -2.17
CA THR A 56 2.53 -3.00 -2.99
C THR A 56 3.68 -3.92 -3.41
N PRO A 57 3.60 -4.55 -4.60
CA PRO A 57 4.63 -5.49 -5.05
C PRO A 57 5.97 -4.81 -5.27
N SER A 58 7.07 -5.50 -4.96
CA SER A 58 8.41 -5.14 -5.43
C SER A 58 8.72 -5.82 -6.75
N LEU A 59 9.63 -5.25 -7.54
CA LEU A 59 10.21 -5.95 -8.67
C LEU A 59 11.11 -7.08 -8.14
N GLU A 60 10.87 -8.32 -8.55
CA GLU A 60 11.86 -9.39 -8.36
C GLU A 60 13.01 -9.13 -9.33
N VAL A 61 14.21 -8.93 -8.77
CA VAL A 61 15.45 -8.62 -9.52
C VAL A 61 16.22 -9.87 -9.87
#